data_AF-A0A193SSV0-F1
#
_entry.id   AF-A0A193SSV0-F1
#
_cell.length_a   1.000
_cell.length_b   1.000
_cell.length_c   1.000
_cell.angle_alpha   90.00
_cell.angle_beta   90.00
_cell.angle_gamma   90.00
#
_symmetry.space_group_name_H-M   'P 1'
#
loop_
_entity.id
_entity.type
_entity.pdbx_description
1 polymer ?
#
loop_
_entity_poly.entity_id
_entity_poly.type
_entity_poly.pdbx_seq_one_letter_code
_entity_poly.pdbx_strand_id
1 'polypeptide(L)' 'MSSTTTGIKLDALTKARIKEAAVLLDRTPHWFMKKAVMYWLKKVEAGAEVAEMLCETSLEDDDRLNSVLGRKRLLNAE' A
#
# COMPACT_ATOMS: atom_id res chain seq x y z
N MET A 1 21.14 -6.63 -13.14
CA MET A 1 19.98 -7.00 -12.29
C MET A 1 18.77 -6.31 -12.89
N SER A 2 17.76 -7.03 -13.36
CA SER A 2 16.59 -6.43 -14.03
C SER A 2 15.76 -5.64 -13.02
N SER A 3 15.85 -4.30 -13.06
CA SER A 3 14.99 -3.41 -12.29
C SER A 3 13.72 -3.14 -13.09
N THR A 4 12.58 -3.66 -12.64
CA THR A 4 11.28 -3.34 -13.21
C THR A 4 10.70 -2.11 -12.51
N THR A 5 10.37 -1.07 -13.27
CA THR A 5 9.70 0.11 -12.74
C THR A 5 8.19 -0.14 -12.66
N THR A 6 7.65 -0.23 -11.45
CA THR A 6 6.20 -0.30 -11.22
C THR A 6 5.70 1.07 -10.75
N GLY A 7 4.73 1.65 -11.47
CA GLY A 7 4.15 2.95 -11.12
C GLY A 7 2.97 2.82 -10.15
N ILE A 8 2.93 3.67 -9.12
CA ILE A 8 1.80 3.80 -8.20
C ILE A 8 1.07 5.12 -8.50
N LYS A 9 -0.25 5.05 -8.75
CA LYS A 9 -1.08 6.25 -8.94
C LYS A 9 -1.38 6.86 -7.58
N LEU A 10 -0.99 8.13 -7.41
CA LEU A 10 -1.22 8.91 -6.20
C LEU A 10 -1.82 10.26 -6.62
N ASP A 11 -2.78 10.74 -5.83
CA ASP A 11 -3.33 12.09 -5.98
C ASP A 11 -2.29 13.15 -5.59
N ALA A 12 -2.58 14.42 -5.93
CA ALA A 12 -1.65 15.52 -5.71
C ALA A 12 -1.38 15.80 -4.23
N LEU A 13 -2.40 15.66 -3.36
CA LEU A 13 -2.28 15.89 -1.93
C LEU A 13 -1.37 14.84 -1.28
N THR A 14 -1.57 13.56 -1.61
CA THR A 14 -0.74 12.47 -1.11
C THR A 14 0.72 12.60 -1.58
N LYS A 15 0.95 13.02 -2.83
CA LYS A 15 2.31 13.30 -3.34
C LYS A 15 3.00 14.42 -2.56
N ALA A 16 2.28 15.49 -2.21
CA ALA A 16 2.83 16.59 -1.41
C ALA A 16 3.23 16.11 -0.01
N ARG A 17 2.33 15.39 0.69
CA ARG A 17 2.58 14.81 2.02
C ARG A 17 3.82 13.90 2.03
N ILE A 18 3.96 13.06 1.01
CA ILE A 18 5.14 12.19 0.83
C ILE A 18 6.42 13.01 0.67
N LYS A 19 6.39 14.08 -0.15
CA LYS A 19 7.55 14.94 -0.38
C LYS A 19 7.98 15.63 0.92
N GLU A 20 7.03 16.17 1.67
CA GLU A 20 7.28 16.79 2.97
C GLU A 20 7.87 15.79 3.98
N ALA A 21 7.27 14.61 4.10
CA ALA A 21 7.77 13.56 4.99
C ALA A 21 9.19 13.11 4.63
N ALA A 22 9.51 13.01 3.35
CA ALA A 22 10.85 12.67 2.88
C ALA A 22 11.86 13.78 3.24
N VAL A 23 11.50 15.06 3.06
CA VAL A 23 12.34 16.20 3.44
C VAL A 23 12.61 16.23 4.94
N LEU A 24 11.60 15.98 5.78
CA LEU A 24 11.76 15.92 7.24
C LEU A 24 12.78 14.86 7.69
N LEU A 25 12.90 13.78 6.92
CA LEU A 25 13.85 12.70 7.18
C LEU A 25 15.20 12.88 6.47
N ASP A 26 15.41 14.00 5.77
CA ASP A 26 16.57 14.26 4.93
C ASP A 26 16.75 13.19 3.81
N ARG A 27 15.65 12.73 3.21
CA ARG A 27 15.68 11.68 2.17
C ARG A 27 14.91 12.08 0.93
N THR A 28 15.17 11.37 -0.17
CA THR A 28 14.43 11.57 -1.42
C THR A 28 13.05 10.91 -1.33
N PRO A 29 12.03 11.43 -2.04
CA PRO A 29 10.73 10.76 -2.13
C PRO A 29 10.88 9.31 -2.60
N HIS A 30 11.68 9.05 -3.65
CA HIS A 30 11.91 7.68 -4.12
C HIS A 30 12.42 6.73 -3.03
N TRP A 31 13.37 7.16 -2.18
CA TRP A 31 13.83 6.37 -1.03
C TRP A 31 12.70 6.11 -0.03
N PHE A 32 11.88 7.14 0.27
CA PHE A 32 10.76 7.05 1.19
C PHE A 32 9.74 5.99 0.75
N MET A 33 9.30 6.02 -0.52
CA MET A 33 8.37 5.01 -1.04
C MET A 33 8.97 3.61 -0.99
N LYS A 34 10.22 3.47 -1.42
CA LYS A 34 10.90 2.17 -1.37
C LYS A 34 10.94 1.61 0.06
N LYS A 35 11.22 2.45 1.06
CA LYS A 35 11.23 2.04 2.47
C LYS A 35 9.84 1.73 3.01
N ALA A 36 8.82 2.50 2.62
CA ALA A 36 7.44 2.22 3.00
C ALA A 36 6.97 0.84 2.48
N VAL A 37 7.26 0.52 1.21
CA VAL A 37 6.94 -0.79 0.62
C VAL A 37 7.67 -1.93 1.36
N MET A 38 8.97 -1.77 1.61
CA MET A 38 9.76 -2.79 2.33
C MET A 38 9.30 -2.98 3.77
N TYR A 39 8.88 -1.90 4.43
CA TYR A 39 8.33 -1.95 5.79
C TYR A 39 6.99 -2.71 5.81
N TRP A 40 6.10 -2.42 4.86
CA TRP A 40 4.83 -3.12 4.71
C TRP A 40 5.05 -4.61 4.46
N LEU A 41 5.95 -4.95 3.52
CA LEU A 41 6.29 -6.34 3.22
C LEU A 41 6.80 -7.09 4.45
N LYS A 42 7.70 -6.48 5.23
CA LYS A 42 8.23 -7.09 6.44
C LYS A 42 7.13 -7.40 7.48
N LYS A 43 6.09 -6.56 7.58
CA LYS A 43 4.95 -6.84 8.45
C LYS A 43 4.15 -8.05 7.97
N VAL A 44 3.88 -8.11 6.67
CA VAL A 44 3.18 -9.26 6.05
C VAL A 44 3.99 -10.54 6.24
N GLU A 45 5.31 -10.49 6.03
CA GLU A 45 6.22 -11.64 6.24
C GLU A 45 6.28 -12.09 7.72
N ALA A 46 6.01 -11.19 8.67
CA ALA A 46 5.89 -11.50 10.08
C ALA A 46 4.50 -12.07 10.48
N GLY A 47 3.58 -12.20 9.52
CA GLY A 47 2.25 -12.77 9.74
C GLY A 47 1.16 -11.74 10.06
N ALA A 48 1.41 -10.44 9.86
CA ALA A 48 0.39 -9.42 10.12
C ALA A 48 -0.80 -9.56 9.17
N GLU A 49 -2.01 -9.54 9.72
CA GLU A 49 -3.25 -9.56 8.94
C GLU A 49 -3.65 -8.14 8.50
N VAL A 50 -4.51 -8.06 7.47
CA VAL A 50 -5.03 -6.77 6.96
C VAL A 50 -5.67 -5.94 8.08
N ALA A 51 -6.38 -6.60 9.00
CA ALA A 51 -7.00 -6.00 10.18
C ALA A 51 -5.99 -5.26 11.08
N GLU A 52 -4.78 -5.80 11.23
CA GLU A 52 -3.73 -5.21 12.06
C GLU A 52 -2.97 -4.09 11.34
N MET A 53 -2.98 -4.12 10.01
CA MET A 53 -2.28 -3.14 9.18
C MET A 53 -3.12 -1.90 8.84
N LEU A 54 -4.44 -2.06 8.71
CA LEU A 54 -5.39 -1.00 8.34
C LEU A 54 -6.24 -0.58 9.54
N CYS A 55 -5.62 0.16 10.48
CA CYS A 55 -6.33 0.63 11.68
C CYS A 55 -7.31 1.80 11.39
N GLU A 56 -7.11 2.54 10.29
CA GLU A 56 -7.90 3.74 9.93
C GLU A 56 -8.98 3.50 8.87
N THR A 57 -9.01 2.34 8.23
CA THR A 57 -9.96 2.02 7.15
C THR A 57 -10.99 1.00 7.64
N SER A 58 -12.27 1.19 7.30
CA SER A 58 -13.29 0.15 7.50
C SER A 58 -12.88 -1.12 6.74
N LEU A 59 -12.61 -2.21 7.48
CA LEU A 59 -12.17 -3.48 6.89
C LEU A 59 -13.22 -4.04 5.91
N GLU A 60 -14.50 -3.80 6.17
CA GLU A 60 -15.59 -4.21 5.29
C GLU A 60 -15.57 -3.48 3.94
N ASP A 61 -15.28 -2.18 3.95
CA ASP A 61 -15.14 -1.39 2.72
C ASP A 61 -13.87 -1.76 1.94
N ASP A 62 -12.77 -2.03 2.66
CA ASP A 62 -11.53 -2.49 2.02
C ASP A 62 -11.71 -3.86 1.37
N ASP A 63 -12.30 -4.82 2.09
CA ASP A 63 -12.58 -6.16 1.55
C ASP A 63 -13.48 -6.09 0.32
N ARG A 64 -14.49 -5.23 0.32
CA ARG A 64 -15.39 -5.05 -0.85
C ARG A 64 -14.66 -4.53 -2.08
N LEU A 65 -13.74 -3.57 -1.92
CA LEU A 65 -13.08 -2.89 -3.04
C LEU A 65 -11.79 -3.59 -3.51
N ASN A 66 -11.04 -4.16 -2.57
CA ASN A 66 -9.66 -4.57 -2.77
C ASN A 66 -9.46 -6.10 -2.66
N SER A 67 -10.41 -6.87 -2.11
CA SER A 67 -10.26 -8.32 -1.97
C SER A 67 -10.27 -9.05 -3.33
N VAL A 68 -9.17 -9.74 -3.65
CA VAL A 68 -9.10 -10.62 -4.83
C VAL A 68 -10.06 -11.80 -4.69
N LEU A 69 -10.20 -12.35 -3.48
CA LEU A 69 -11.14 -13.45 -3.22
C LEU A 69 -12.59 -12.97 -3.30
N GLY A 70 -12.89 -11.79 -2.78
CA GLY A 70 -14.20 -11.14 -2.94
C GLY A 70 -14.57 -10.99 -4.42
N ARG A 71 -13.67 -10.44 -5.24
CA ARG A 71 -13.86 -10.32 -6.69
C ARG A 71 -14.08 -11.68 -7.39
N LYS A 72 -13.30 -12.70 -7.03
CA LYS A 72 -13.48 -14.06 -7.59
C LYS A 72 -14.82 -14.69 -7.23
N ARG A 73 -15.32 -14.48 -6.00
CA ARG A 73 -16.64 -14.98 -5.58
C ARG A 73 -17.77 -14.33 -6.36
N LEU A 74 -17.68 -13.01 -6.61
CA LEU A 74 -18.67 -12.29 -7.43
C LEU A 74 -18.70 -12.78 -8.88
N LEU A 75 -17.54 -13.10 -9.45
CA LEU A 75 -17.43 -13.62 -10.82
C LEU A 75 -17.92 -15.07 -10.97
N ASN A 76 -17.93 -15.85 -9.88
CA ASN A 76 -18.34 -17.25 -9.88
C ASN A 76 -19.77 -17.45 -9.35
N ALA A 77 -20.52 -16.38 -9.11
CA ALA A 77 -21.88 -16.39 -8.58
C ALA A 77 -22.97 -16.31 -9.67
N GLU A 78 -22.58 -16.38 -10.95
CA GLU A 78 -23.45 -16.65 -12.10
C GLU A 78 -23.51 -18.15 -12.43
#